data_AF-A0A7X5E425-F1
#
_entry.id   AF-A0A7X5E425-F1
#
_cell.length_a   1.000
_cell.length_b   1.000
_cell.length_c   1.000
_cell.angle_alpha   90.00
_cell.angle_beta   90.00
_cell.angle_gamma   90.00
#
_symmetry.space_group_name_H-M   'P 1'
#
loop_
_entity.id
_entity.type
_entity.pdbx_description
1 polymer ?
#
loop_
_entity_poly.entity_id
_entity_poly.type
_entity_poly.pdbx_seq_one_letter_code
_entity_poly.pdbx_strand_id
1 'polypeptide(L)'
;MGTKRSVLVDEKGIALAIVISGANTYDIKLLEEALDHIVVLRPEPDEEQSHNLCLDAGYTGSGKAVEQRNYIPHIRPRDEKKKS
;
A
#
# COMPACT_ATOMS: atom_id res chain seq x y z
N MET A 1 -1.19 17.79 18.87
CA MET A 1 -1.73 16.43 18.59
C MET A 1 -1.08 15.95 17.30
N GLY A 2 -0.49 14.76 17.29
CA GLY A 2 0.23 14.25 16.10
C GLY A 2 -0.69 13.48 15.15
N THR A 3 -0.35 13.48 13.86
CA THR A 3 -1.08 12.75 12.81
C THR A 3 -0.14 11.84 12.03
N LYS A 4 -0.69 10.74 11.49
CA LYS A 4 -0.08 9.92 10.45
C LYS A 4 -0.84 10.09 9.15
N ARG A 5 -0.14 9.98 8.02
CA ARG A 5 -0.75 10.00 6.68
C ARG A 5 -0.25 8.81 5.88
N SER A 6 -1.17 8.10 5.25
CA SER A 6 -0.90 7.11 4.21
C SER A 6 -1.30 7.66 2.85
N VAL A 7 -0.48 7.42 1.83
CA VAL A 7 -0.73 7.86 0.46
C VAL A 7 -0.49 6.66 -0.45
N LEU A 8 -1.54 6.26 -1.16
CA LEU A 8 -1.45 5.27 -2.22
C LEU A 8 -1.27 6.00 -3.55
N VAL A 9 -0.29 5.56 -4.35
CA VAL A 9 0.02 6.15 -5.66
C VAL A 9 0.07 5.08 -6.74
N ASP A 10 -0.15 5.49 -7.98
CA ASP A 10 0.13 4.66 -9.16
C ASP A 10 1.62 4.68 -9.53
N GLU A 11 1.97 4.01 -10.64
CA GLU A 11 3.33 3.94 -11.16
C GLU A 11 3.94 5.32 -11.53
N LYS A 12 3.09 6.30 -11.86
CA LYS A 12 3.49 7.67 -12.24
C LYS A 12 3.53 8.60 -11.03
N GLY A 13 3.24 8.10 -9.83
CA GLY A 13 3.19 8.87 -8.60
C GLY A 13 1.88 9.66 -8.44
N ILE A 14 0.85 9.38 -9.24
CA ILE A 14 -0.46 10.02 -9.11
C ILE A 14 -1.16 9.42 -7.89
N ALA A 15 -1.62 10.27 -6.98
CA ALA A 15 -2.33 9.82 -5.78
C ALA A 15 -3.68 9.18 -6.14
N LEU A 16 -3.87 7.95 -5.67
CA LEU A 16 -5.10 7.16 -5.80
C LEU A 16 -5.95 7.25 -4.53
N ALA A 17 -5.32 7.39 -3.37
CA ALA A 17 -5.99 7.56 -2.08
C ALA A 17 -5.07 8.29 -1.09
N ILE A 18 -5.66 9.04 -0.16
CA ILE A 18 -4.96 9.65 0.98
C ILE A 18 -5.79 9.41 2.24
N VAL A 19 -5.17 8.80 3.25
CA VAL A 19 -5.79 8.55 4.56
C VAL A 19 -5.01 9.29 5.63
N ILE A 20 -5.73 9.99 6.52
CA ILE A 20 -5.14 10.71 7.65
C ILE A 20 -5.73 10.15 8.93
N SER A 21 -4.88 9.80 9.89
CA SER A 21 -5.31 9.34 11.21
C SER A 21 -4.43 9.90 12.32
N GLY A 22 -4.76 9.56 13.57
CA GLY A 22 -3.94 9.92 14.72
C GLY A 22 -2.54 9.30 14.67
N ALA A 23 -1.56 9.94 15.30
CA ALA A 23 -0.16 9.46 15.28
C ALA A 23 0.04 8.04 15.85
N ASN A 24 -0.88 7.56 16.70
CA ASN A 24 -0.79 6.23 17.32
C ASN A 24 -1.52 5.12 16.55
N THR A 25 -2.05 5.41 15.35
CA THR A 25 -2.67 4.37 14.51
C THR A 25 -1.60 3.42 13.97
N TYR A 26 -1.91 2.12 13.94
CA TYR A 26 -1.03 1.11 13.35
C TYR A 26 -1.04 1.21 11.83
N ASP A 27 0.14 1.13 11.21
CA ASP A 27 0.29 1.43 9.77
C ASP A 27 -0.44 0.42 8.87
N ILE A 28 -0.66 -0.82 9.32
CA ILE A 28 -1.48 -1.79 8.57
C ILE A 28 -2.93 -1.32 8.40
N LYS A 29 -3.48 -0.63 9.41
CA LYS A 29 -4.86 -0.14 9.34
C LYS A 29 -4.97 0.99 8.32
N LEU A 30 -3.95 1.85 8.28
CA LEU A 30 -3.83 2.92 7.29
C LEU A 30 -3.63 2.38 5.87
N LEU A 31 -2.92 1.25 5.71
CA LEU A 31 -2.75 0.57 4.43
C LEU A 31 -4.09 0.01 3.93
N GLU A 32 -4.79 -0.74 4.78
CA GLU A 32 -6.11 -1.30 4.46
C GLU A 32 -7.10 -0.20 4.05
N GLU A 33 -7.18 0.86 4.86
CA GLU A 33 -8.06 2.00 4.59
C GLU A 33 -7.71 2.69 3.27
N ALA A 34 -6.41 2.86 2.96
CA ALA A 34 -5.99 3.47 1.71
C ALA A 34 -6.32 2.63 0.47
N LEU A 35 -6.25 1.29 0.58
CA LEU A 35 -6.63 0.40 -0.51
C LEU A 35 -8.16 0.35 -0.71
N ASP A 36 -8.95 0.58 0.36
CA ASP A 36 -10.43 0.63 0.31
C ASP A 36 -10.97 1.98 -0.19
N HIS A 37 -10.19 3.06 -0.14
CA HIS A 37 -10.64 4.43 -0.42
C HIS A 37 -10.02 5.02 -1.69
N ILE A 38 -9.78 4.18 -2.70
CA ILE A 38 -9.32 4.63 -4.01
C ILE A 38 -10.42 5.50 -4.65
N VAL A 39 -10.08 6.75 -5.00
CA VAL A 39 -11.07 7.75 -5.46
C VAL A 39 -11.32 7.72 -6.97
N VAL A 40 -10.65 6.83 -7.70
CA VAL A 40 -10.80 6.66 -9.15
C VAL A 40 -11.22 5.25 -9.48
N LEU A 41 -12.03 5.10 -10.53
CA LEU A 41 -12.31 3.78 -11.08
C LEU A 41 -11.02 3.17 -11.62
N ARG A 42 -10.75 1.92 -11.25
CA ARG A 42 -9.64 1.13 -11.76
C ARG A 42 -10.17 -0.02 -12.60
N PRO A 43 -9.45 -0.43 -13.66
CA PRO A 43 -9.75 -1.69 -14.33
C PRO A 43 -9.65 -2.84 -13.33
N GLU A 44 -10.47 -3.87 -13.51
CA GLU A 44 -10.33 -5.11 -12.75
C GLU A 44 -9.00 -5.77 -13.16
N PRO A 45 -8.20 -6.27 -12.20
CA PRO A 45 -6.93 -6.92 -12.53
C PRO A 45 -7.16 -8.28 -13.20
N ASP A 46 -6.34 -8.59 -14.20
CA ASP A 46 -6.29 -9.88 -14.88
C ASP A 46 -4.84 -10.38 -15.04
N GLU A 47 -4.63 -11.48 -15.76
CA GLU A 47 -3.30 -12.07 -15.96
C GLU A 47 -2.33 -11.14 -16.71
N GLU A 48 -2.84 -10.29 -17.62
CA GLU A 48 -2.03 -9.34 -18.40
C GLU A 48 -1.85 -8.00 -17.65
N GLN A 49 -2.85 -7.60 -16.86
CA GLN A 49 -2.94 -6.31 -16.17
C GLN A 49 -3.12 -6.49 -14.66
N SER A 50 -2.14 -7.12 -14.02
CA SER A 50 -2.15 -7.29 -12.57
C SER A 50 -1.88 -5.99 -11.81
N HIS A 51 -2.55 -5.84 -10.66
CA HIS A 51 -2.27 -4.75 -9.73
C HIS A 51 -1.15 -5.13 -8.75
N ASN A 52 0.04 -4.57 -8.97
CA ASN A 52 1.19 -4.78 -8.11
C ASN A 52 1.26 -3.69 -7.02
N LEU A 53 1.62 -4.06 -5.79
CA LEU A 53 1.77 -3.12 -4.67
C LEU A 53 3.14 -3.25 -4.00
N CYS A 54 3.98 -2.24 -4.19
CA CYS A 54 5.29 -2.15 -3.53
C CYS A 54 5.13 -1.61 -2.11
N LEU A 55 5.67 -2.35 -1.13
CA LEU A 55 5.63 -1.98 0.29
C LEU A 55 7.03 -2.05 0.90
N ASP A 56 7.29 -1.20 1.88
CA ASP A 56 8.54 -1.26 2.64
C ASP A 56 8.53 -2.42 3.67
N ALA A 57 9.71 -2.71 4.22
CA ALA A 57 9.92 -3.83 5.15
C ALA A 57 9.06 -3.74 6.44
N GLY A 58 8.61 -2.54 6.82
CA GLY A 58 7.72 -2.32 7.96
C GLY A 58 6.32 -2.93 7.79
N TYR A 59 5.92 -3.26 6.56
CA TYR A 59 4.68 -3.95 6.23
C TYR A 59 4.81 -5.47 6.21
N THR A 60 5.92 -6.03 6.72
CA THR A 60 6.06 -7.48 6.85
C THR A 60 4.85 -8.07 7.60
N GLY A 61 4.17 -9.04 6.98
CA GLY A 61 2.96 -9.68 7.50
C GLY A 61 1.64 -9.12 6.95
N SER A 62 1.66 -8.05 6.14
CA SER A 62 0.44 -7.47 5.54
C SER A 62 -0.02 -8.12 4.25
N GLY A 63 0.71 -9.13 3.73
CA GLY A 63 0.44 -9.73 2.40
C GLY A 63 -1.01 -10.17 2.22
N LYS A 64 -1.59 -10.85 3.22
CA LYS A 64 -2.98 -11.31 3.16
C LYS A 64 -3.99 -10.15 3.03
N ALA A 65 -3.76 -9.03 3.71
CA ALA A 65 -4.65 -7.87 3.63
C ALA A 65 -4.60 -7.18 2.25
N VAL A 66 -3.44 -7.26 1.59
CA VAL A 66 -3.22 -6.75 0.23
C VAL A 66 -3.86 -7.68 -0.80
N GLU A 67 -3.63 -8.99 -0.67
CA GLU A 67 -4.19 -10.02 -1.56
C GLU A 67 -5.72 -10.05 -1.54
N GLN A 68 -6.34 -9.83 -0.37
CA GLN A 68 -7.80 -9.71 -0.23
C GLN A 68 -8.41 -8.58 -1.07
N ARG A 69 -7.61 -7.63 -1.54
CA ARG A 69 -8.04 -6.48 -2.35
C ARG A 69 -7.55 -6.60 -3.81
N ASN A 70 -7.20 -7.81 -4.23
CA ASN A 70 -6.73 -8.14 -5.59
C ASN A 70 -5.41 -7.43 -5.98
N TYR A 71 -4.51 -7.23 -5.02
CA TYR A 71 -3.15 -6.76 -5.28
C TYR A 71 -2.12 -7.87 -5.03
N ILE A 72 -1.04 -7.84 -5.80
CA ILE A 72 0.15 -8.68 -5.60
C ILE A 72 1.13 -7.91 -4.70
N PRO A 73 1.38 -8.35 -3.46
CA PRO A 73 2.27 -7.65 -2.54
C PRO A 73 3.75 -7.89 -2.88
N HIS A 74 4.50 -6.80 -3.02
CA HIS A 74 5.96 -6.79 -3.13
C HIS A 74 6.56 -6.08 -1.91
N ILE A 75 6.75 -6.84 -0.83
CA ILE A 75 7.28 -6.31 0.44
C ILE A 75 8.80 -6.43 0.42
N ARG A 76 9.51 -5.29 0.59
CA ARG A 76 10.98 -5.30 0.65
C ARG A 76 11.46 -6.16 1.83
N PRO A 77 12.45 -7.06 1.64
CA PRO A 77 13.10 -7.76 2.74
C PRO A 77 13.79 -6.82 3.73
N ARG A 78 13.81 -7.17 5.01
CA ARG A 78 14.40 -6.34 6.08
C ARG A 78 15.93 -6.15 5.96
N ASP A 79 16.63 -7.08 5.33
CA ASP A 79 18.11 -7.16 5.32
C ASP A 79 18.78 -6.77 4.00
N GLU A 80 18.08 -6.18 3.04
CA GLU A 80 18.72 -5.62 1.85
C GLU A 80 19.46 -4.31 2.17
N LYS A 81 20.71 -4.43 2.63
CA LYS A 81 21.68 -3.34 2.48
C LYS A 81 21.80 -3.05 0.99
N LYS A 82 21.41 -1.84 0.56
CA LYS A 82 21.77 -1.32 -0.77
C LYS A 82 23.28 -1.50 -0.94
N LYS A 83 23.71 -2.36 -1.88
CA LYS A 83 25.07 -2.24 -2.41
C LYS A 83 25.12 -0.91 -3.14
N SER A 84 25.82 0.05 -2.54
CA SER A 84 26.22 1.30 -3.17
C SER A 84 27.28 1.06 -4.23
#